data_AF-Q9RRQ2-F1
#
_entry.id   AF-Q9RRQ2-F1
#
_cell.length_a   1.000
_cell.length_b   1.000
_cell.length_c   1.000
_cell.angle_alpha   90.00
_cell.angle_beta   90.00
_cell.angle_gamma   90.00
#
_symmetry.space_group_name_H-M   'P 1'
#
loop_
_entity.id
_entity.type
_entity.pdbx_description
1 polymer ?
#
loop_
_entity_poly.entity_id
_entity_poly.type
_entity_poly.pdbx_seq_one_letter_code
_entity_poly.pdbx_strand_id
1 'polypeptide(L)'
;MKAEGFLAGALDWRAKRLIRRSDGTVLGALQAQGMRTLWAAGYELLGPDDSVRFTIRNDQPWMSVVEGAIDAVPLIGDFVAMGFDYFVNPTYTVSDPGGQPTYRVHKKRSFFSRRFVIEELRPGPAENDELVLLGLIQLVLRERERG
;
A
#
# COMPACT_ATOMS: atom_id res chain seq x y z
N MET A 1 -4.66 -14.05 -15.13
CA MET A 1 -3.62 -13.12 -14.68
C MET A 1 -2.39 -13.94 -14.31
N LYS A 2 -1.30 -13.84 -15.07
CA LYS A 2 -0.02 -14.48 -14.72
C LYS A 2 0.85 -13.42 -14.05
N ALA A 3 1.11 -13.59 -12.76
CA ALA A 3 2.17 -12.85 -12.09
C ALA A 3 3.50 -13.46 -12.55
N GLU A 4 4.16 -12.82 -13.50
CA GLU A 4 5.58 -13.09 -13.75
C GLU A 4 6.38 -12.16 -12.87
N GLY A 5 6.84 -12.70 -11.75
CA GLY A 5 7.62 -12.01 -10.72
C GLY A 5 7.98 -13.02 -9.62
N PHE A 6 9.26 -13.38 -9.56
CA PHE A 6 9.85 -14.45 -8.78
C PHE A 6 9.73 -14.26 -7.25
N LEU A 7 9.46 -15.39 -6.59
CA LEU A 7 9.80 -15.81 -5.21
C LEU A 7 9.10 -15.17 -4.00
N ALA A 8 8.30 -16.03 -3.35
CA ALA A 8 7.88 -15.93 -1.97
C ALA A 8 9.10 -15.90 -1.02
N GLY A 9 9.21 -14.86 -0.19
CA GLY A 9 10.17 -14.80 0.90
C GLY A 9 10.25 -13.41 1.54
N ALA A 10 10.73 -13.36 2.79
CA ALA A 10 10.96 -12.14 3.58
C ALA A 10 12.05 -11.19 3.03
N LEU A 11 12.45 -11.34 1.76
CA LEU A 11 13.65 -10.73 1.19
C LEU A 11 13.41 -9.92 -0.10
N ASP A 12 12.18 -9.57 -0.45
CA ASP A 12 11.91 -8.74 -1.63
C ASP A 12 11.71 -7.26 -1.26
N TRP A 13 12.83 -6.61 -0.91
CA TRP A 13 12.95 -5.18 -0.62
C TRP A 13 12.82 -4.29 -1.87
N ARG A 14 12.58 -4.89 -3.05
CA ARG A 14 12.40 -4.23 -4.35
C ARG A 14 11.20 -4.78 -5.13
N ALA A 15 10.20 -5.36 -4.47
CA ALA A 15 9.06 -5.95 -5.13
C ALA A 15 8.40 -4.94 -6.08
N LYS A 16 8.41 -5.25 -7.38
CA LYS A 16 7.79 -4.46 -8.44
C LYS A 16 6.66 -5.27 -9.07
N ARG A 17 5.44 -4.77 -8.95
CA ARG A 17 4.25 -5.39 -9.55
C ARG A 17 3.79 -4.54 -10.72
N LEU A 18 3.82 -5.12 -11.92
CA LEU A 18 3.36 -4.43 -13.12
C LEU A 18 1.83 -4.37 -13.17
N ILE A 19 1.32 -3.21 -13.59
CA ILE A 19 -0.10 -2.92 -13.75
C ILE A 19 -0.39 -2.92 -15.25
N ARG A 20 -1.25 -3.84 -15.68
CA ARG A 20 -1.72 -3.95 -17.06
C ARG A 20 -3.23 -3.97 -17.09
N ARG A 21 -3.82 -3.36 -18.11
CA ARG A 21 -5.24 -3.52 -18.43
C ARG A 21 -5.50 -4.91 -19.01
N SER A 22 -6.75 -5.35 -19.01
CA SER A 22 -7.20 -6.62 -19.59
C SER A 22 -6.86 -6.79 -21.08
N ASP A 23 -6.71 -5.69 -21.82
CA ASP A 23 -6.29 -5.69 -23.23
C ASP A 23 -4.78 -5.86 -23.43
N GLY A 24 -4.00 -5.94 -22.34
CA GLY A 24 -2.54 -6.06 -22.36
C GLY A 24 -1.77 -4.75 -22.27
N THR A 25 -2.44 -3.59 -22.32
CA THR A 25 -1.80 -2.27 -22.20
C THR A 25 -1.11 -2.14 -20.86
N VAL A 26 0.18 -1.78 -20.87
CA VAL A 26 0.95 -1.49 -19.65
C VAL A 26 0.63 -0.07 -19.21
N LEU A 27 0.10 0.07 -18.00
CA LEU A 27 -0.17 1.37 -17.37
C LEU A 27 1.01 1.82 -16.51
N GLY A 28 1.80 0.88 -15.99
CA GLY A 28 2.91 1.19 -15.12
C GLY A 28 3.22 0.08 -14.11
N ALA A 29 3.72 0.45 -12.94
CA ALA A 29 4.01 -0.51 -11.87
C ALA A 29 3.87 0.10 -10.47
N LEU A 30 3.53 -0.74 -9.49
CA LEU A 30 3.69 -0.45 -8.08
C LEU A 30 5.04 -1.02 -7.61
N GLN A 31 5.92 -0.18 -7.09
CA GLN A 31 7.23 -0.58 -6.57
C GLN A 31 7.33 -0.27 -5.07
N ALA A 32 7.83 -1.23 -4.29
CA ALA A 32 8.16 -1.01 -2.88
C ALA A 32 9.53 -0.31 -2.72
N GLN A 33 9.62 0.62 -1.77
CA GLN A 33 10.85 1.31 -1.39
C GLN A 33 11.30 0.90 0.03
N GLY A 34 12.38 0.12 0.13
CA GLY A 34 13.17 -0.08 1.35
C GLY A 34 12.88 -1.33 2.21
N MET A 35 13.67 -1.50 3.29
CA MET A 35 13.69 -2.63 4.23
C MET A 35 13.08 -2.29 5.62
N ARG A 36 12.05 -1.45 5.70
CA ARG A 36 11.30 -1.28 6.96
C ARG A 36 10.08 -2.17 6.95
N THR A 37 9.60 -2.53 8.15
CA THR A 37 8.36 -3.31 8.32
C THR A 37 7.25 -2.74 7.43
N LEU A 38 6.42 -3.59 6.82
CA LEU A 38 5.60 -3.28 5.63
C LEU A 38 4.70 -2.04 5.79
N TRP A 39 4.34 -1.72 7.03
CA TRP A 39 3.55 -0.56 7.43
C TRP A 39 4.29 0.77 7.46
N ALA A 40 5.63 0.72 7.45
CA ALA A 40 6.55 1.83 7.30
C ALA A 40 7.22 1.86 5.90
N ALA A 41 6.88 0.91 5.00
CA ALA A 41 7.41 0.88 3.65
C ALA A 41 6.73 1.97 2.79
N GLY A 42 7.55 2.79 2.14
CA GLY A 42 7.08 3.70 1.10
C GLY A 42 6.85 2.92 -0.19
N TYR A 43 5.95 3.41 -1.04
CA TYR A 43 5.74 2.85 -2.37
C TYR A 43 5.84 3.94 -3.43
N GLU A 44 6.15 3.52 -4.64
CA GLU A 44 6.15 4.35 -5.83
C GLU A 44 5.18 3.78 -6.86
N LEU A 45 4.40 4.65 -7.48
CA LEU A 45 3.67 4.34 -8.71
C LEU A 45 4.49 4.85 -9.87
N LEU A 46 4.97 3.92 -10.68
CA LEU A 46 5.69 4.19 -11.90
C LEU A 46 4.73 4.24 -13.08
N GLY A 47 5.00 5.14 -14.03
CA GLY A 47 4.38 5.12 -15.35
C GLY A 47 4.89 3.97 -16.23
N PRO A 48 4.40 3.85 -17.47
CA PRO A 48 4.83 2.81 -18.40
C PRO A 48 6.29 2.96 -18.85
N ASP A 49 6.85 4.15 -18.69
CA ASP A 49 8.23 4.55 -18.96
C ASP A 49 9.15 4.42 -17.73
N ASP A 50 8.69 3.77 -16.66
CA ASP A 50 9.38 3.64 -15.37
C ASP A 50 9.63 4.98 -14.64
N SER A 51 9.03 6.09 -15.09
CA SER A 51 9.07 7.37 -14.38
C SER A 51 8.20 7.32 -13.12
N VAL A 52 8.68 7.87 -12.00
CA VAL A 52 7.88 7.99 -10.77
C VAL A 52 6.77 9.02 -11.00
N ARG A 53 5.52 8.55 -11.00
CA ARG A 53 4.33 9.39 -11.10
C ARG A 53 3.81 9.80 -9.74
N PHE A 54 3.88 8.90 -8.76
CA PHE A 54 3.47 9.20 -7.39
C PHE A 54 4.30 8.43 -6.37
N THR A 55 4.31 8.97 -5.16
CA THR A 55 4.78 8.28 -3.95
C THR A 55 3.60 8.03 -3.03
N ILE A 56 3.57 6.87 -2.37
CA ILE A 56 2.52 6.48 -1.42
C ILE A 56 3.18 6.26 -0.06
N ARG A 57 2.64 6.91 0.96
CA ARG A 57 3.11 6.78 2.35
C ARG A 57 1.95 6.55 3.30
N ASN A 58 2.16 5.68 4.28
CA ASN A 58 1.24 5.50 5.39
C ASN A 58 1.34 6.69 6.34
N ASP A 59 0.22 7.35 6.61
CA ASP A 59 0.12 8.50 7.51
C ASP A 59 0.29 8.09 8.99
N GLN A 60 0.18 6.79 9.29
CA GLN A 60 0.04 6.25 10.62
C GLN A 60 1.05 5.09 10.83
N PRO A 61 2.35 5.36 11.06
CA PRO A 61 3.40 4.34 11.23
C PRO A 61 3.48 3.75 12.66
N TRP A 62 2.37 3.72 13.40
CA TRP A 62 2.30 3.33 14.82
C TRP A 62 2.52 1.82 15.05
N MET A 63 2.57 1.01 13.99
CA MET A 63 2.91 -0.42 14.11
C MET A 63 4.34 -0.69 14.60
N SER A 64 5.27 0.23 14.32
CA SER A 64 6.65 0.17 14.88
C SER A 64 6.66 0.18 16.41
N VAL A 65 5.66 0.81 17.04
CA VAL A 65 5.55 0.92 18.51
C VAL A 65 4.97 -0.35 19.12
N VAL A 66 4.18 -1.09 18.35
CA VAL A 66 3.44 -2.28 18.81
C VAL A 66 4.28 -3.54 18.68
N GLU A 67 5.11 -3.64 17.64
CA GLU A 67 6.13 -4.69 17.52
C GLU A 67 7.03 -4.73 18.78
N GLY A 68 7.51 -3.57 19.24
CA GLY A 68 8.31 -3.48 20.47
C GLY A 68 7.53 -3.77 21.77
N ALA A 69 6.20 -3.58 21.77
CA ALA A 69 5.36 -3.84 22.94
C ALA A 69 4.94 -5.33 23.05
N ILE A 70 4.71 -6.00 21.91
CA ILE A 70 4.37 -7.43 21.83
C ILE A 70 5.58 -8.29 22.25
N ASP A 71 6.80 -7.91 21.85
CA ASP A 71 8.04 -8.59 22.27
C ASP A 71 8.27 -8.54 23.79
N ALA A 72 7.66 -7.57 24.49
CA ALA A 72 7.86 -7.37 25.92
C ALA A 72 6.88 -8.14 26.82
N VAL A 73 5.71 -8.58 26.33
CA VAL A 73 4.67 -9.23 27.17
C VAL A 73 4.00 -10.45 26.50
N PRO A 74 4.48 -11.68 26.78
CA PRO A 74 4.06 -12.91 26.09
C PRO A 74 2.59 -13.33 26.23
N LEU A 75 1.82 -12.74 27.16
CA LEU A 75 0.41 -13.11 27.43
C LEU A 75 -0.60 -12.02 27.06
N ILE A 76 -0.13 -10.79 26.81
CA ILE A 76 -0.95 -9.67 26.35
C ILE A 76 -0.94 -9.58 24.81
N GLY A 77 0.10 -10.14 24.17
CA GLY A 77 0.28 -10.14 22.72
C GLY A 77 -0.92 -10.65 21.93
N ASP A 78 -1.54 -11.75 22.33
CA ASP A 78 -2.67 -12.35 21.59
C ASP A 78 -3.96 -11.53 21.68
N PHE A 79 -4.28 -10.96 22.85
CA PHE A 79 -5.44 -10.09 23.03
C PHE A 79 -5.25 -8.72 22.37
N VAL A 80 -4.03 -8.18 22.43
CA VAL A 80 -3.68 -6.96 21.71
C VAL A 80 -3.76 -7.21 20.21
N ALA A 81 -3.19 -8.28 19.67
CA ALA A 81 -3.28 -8.63 18.25
C ALA A 81 -4.73 -8.79 17.78
N MET A 82 -5.59 -9.44 18.58
CA MET A 82 -7.01 -9.63 18.27
C MET A 82 -7.80 -8.31 18.30
N GLY A 83 -7.47 -7.39 19.20
CA GLY A 83 -8.04 -6.03 19.21
C GLY A 83 -7.42 -5.10 18.16
N PHE A 84 -6.19 -5.35 17.75
CA PHE A 84 -5.43 -4.45 16.87
C PHE A 84 -6.03 -4.37 15.48
N ASP A 85 -6.37 -5.53 14.90
CA ASP A 85 -6.97 -5.62 13.56
C ASP A 85 -8.31 -4.85 13.48
N TYR A 86 -8.95 -4.65 14.63
CA TYR A 86 -10.17 -3.84 14.80
C TYR A 86 -9.91 -2.33 14.88
N PHE A 87 -8.71 -1.88 15.30
CA PHE A 87 -8.34 -0.47 15.43
C PHE A 87 -7.47 0.07 14.30
N VAL A 88 -6.81 -0.78 13.50
CA VAL A 88 -6.01 -0.34 12.35
C VAL A 88 -6.91 0.12 11.20
N ASN A 89 -7.06 1.43 11.08
CA ASN A 89 -7.59 2.08 9.89
C ASN A 89 -6.44 2.75 9.13
N PRO A 90 -5.75 2.04 8.22
CA PRO A 90 -4.61 2.61 7.55
C PRO A 90 -5.08 3.68 6.57
N THR A 91 -4.43 4.84 6.69
CA THR A 91 -4.60 5.96 5.76
C THR A 91 -3.29 6.16 5.02
N TYR A 92 -3.38 6.18 3.69
CA TYR A 92 -2.25 6.41 2.82
C TYR A 92 -2.41 7.74 2.10
N THR A 93 -1.38 8.58 2.15
CA THR A 93 -1.28 9.77 1.32
C THR A 93 -0.51 9.43 0.05
N VAL A 94 -1.10 9.80 -1.09
CA VAL A 94 -0.49 9.70 -2.41
C VAL A 94 -0.05 11.10 -2.82
N SER A 95 1.25 11.28 -3.01
CA SER A 95 1.85 12.56 -3.39
C SER A 95 2.43 12.52 -4.79
N ASP A 96 2.31 13.63 -5.51
CA ASP A 96 2.95 13.83 -6.82
C ASP A 96 4.49 13.87 -6.70
N PRO A 97 5.23 13.97 -7.83
CA PRO A 97 6.68 14.06 -7.81
C PRO A 97 7.24 15.32 -7.10
N GLY A 98 6.42 16.36 -6.96
CA GLY A 98 6.72 17.56 -6.17
C GLY A 98 6.48 17.39 -4.67
N GLY A 99 6.05 16.21 -4.23
CA GLY A 99 5.73 15.91 -2.82
C GLY A 99 4.36 16.41 -2.36
N GLN A 100 3.56 16.95 -3.27
CA GLN A 100 2.26 17.54 -2.97
C GLN A 100 1.19 16.44 -2.85
N PRO A 101 0.44 16.34 -1.73
CA PRO A 101 -0.66 15.40 -1.60
C PRO A 101 -1.72 15.61 -2.68
N THR A 102 -1.98 14.57 -3.48
CA THR A 102 -2.96 14.57 -4.59
C THR A 102 -4.14 13.67 -4.29
N TYR A 103 -3.89 12.50 -3.72
CA TYR A 103 -4.96 11.57 -3.31
C TYR A 103 -4.74 11.10 -1.87
N ARG A 104 -5.84 10.70 -1.22
CA ARG A 104 -5.82 9.98 0.05
C ARG A 104 -6.63 8.72 -0.05
N VAL A 105 -6.14 7.67 0.58
CA VAL A 105 -6.81 6.37 0.59
C VAL A 105 -6.95 5.90 2.02
N HIS A 106 -8.15 5.55 2.42
CA HIS A 106 -8.36 4.99 3.75
C HIS A 106 -9.33 3.81 3.72
N LYS A 107 -9.14 2.89 4.66
CA LYS A 107 -10.03 1.75 4.86
C LYS A 107 -11.30 2.23 5.56
N LYS A 108 -12.47 2.03 4.96
CA LYS A 108 -13.72 2.26 5.69
C LYS A 108 -13.88 1.15 6.73
N ARG A 109 -14.06 1.51 8.00
CA ARG A 109 -14.35 0.53 9.07
C ARG A 109 -15.56 -0.33 8.65
N SER A 110 -15.38 -1.65 8.62
CA SER A 110 -16.45 -2.60 8.31
C SER A 110 -16.09 -3.98 8.83
N PHE A 111 -17.09 -4.68 9.36
CA PHE A 111 -16.98 -6.02 9.96
C PHE A 111 -16.68 -7.13 8.94
N PHE A 112 -17.07 -6.95 7.67
CA PHE A 112 -16.95 -8.01 6.65
C PHE A 112 -16.45 -7.52 5.29
N SER A 113 -16.55 -6.21 5.00
CA SER A 113 -16.22 -5.68 3.67
C SER A 113 -14.93 -4.86 3.69
N ARG A 114 -13.96 -5.23 2.85
CA ARG A 114 -12.75 -4.44 2.60
C ARG A 114 -13.06 -3.27 1.66
N ARG A 115 -13.73 -2.24 2.19
CA ARG A 115 -14.05 -1.01 1.43
C ARG A 115 -12.91 -0.02 1.61
N PHE A 116 -12.33 0.43 0.51
CA PHE A 116 -11.39 1.54 0.49
C PHE A 116 -12.07 2.73 -0.15
N VAL A 117 -11.83 3.90 0.42
CA VAL A 117 -12.28 5.18 -0.14
C VAL A 117 -11.03 5.90 -0.65
N ILE A 118 -11.09 6.33 -1.90
CA ILE A 118 -10.08 7.16 -2.54
C ILE A 118 -10.68 8.57 -2.62
N GLU A 119 -10.00 9.52 -1.99
CA GLU A 119 -10.34 10.93 -2.01
C GLU A 119 -9.31 11.65 -2.88
N GLU A 120 -9.78 12.34 -3.91
CA GLU A 120 -8.96 13.30 -4.63
C GLU A 120 -8.88 14.58 -3.80
N LEU A 121 -7.69 14.87 -3.27
CA LEU A 121 -7.44 16.06 -2.45
C LEU A 121 -7.24 17.30 -3.33
N ARG A 122 -6.66 17.09 -4.51
CA ARG A 122 -6.41 18.11 -5.54
C ARG A 122 -6.49 17.48 -6.92
N PRO A 123 -6.89 18.25 -7.95
CA PRO A 123 -6.87 17.81 -9.33
C PRO A 123 -5.51 17.22 -9.72
N GLY A 124 -5.48 15.91 -9.95
CA GLY A 124 -4.34 15.21 -10.52
C GLY A 124 -4.37 15.23 -12.05
N PRO A 125 -3.29 14.82 -12.74
CA PRO A 125 -3.36 14.56 -14.17
C PRO A 125 -4.26 13.34 -14.41
N ALA A 126 -5.42 13.54 -15.04
CA ALA A 126 -6.45 12.52 -15.26
C ALA A 126 -5.95 11.25 -15.96
N GLU A 127 -4.89 11.38 -16.76
CA GLU A 127 -4.17 10.25 -17.39
C GLU A 127 -3.61 9.23 -16.39
N ASN A 128 -3.41 9.61 -15.12
CA ASN A 128 -2.89 8.73 -14.09
C ASN A 128 -3.96 8.15 -13.15
N ASP A 129 -5.23 8.54 -13.27
CA ASP A 129 -6.27 8.10 -12.33
C ASP A 129 -6.44 6.58 -12.33
N GLU A 130 -6.38 5.95 -13.50
CA GLU A 130 -6.45 4.48 -13.65
C GLU A 130 -5.23 3.80 -13.01
N LEU A 131 -4.03 4.37 -13.19
CA LEU A 131 -2.79 3.87 -12.58
C LEU A 131 -2.85 3.96 -11.05
N VAL A 132 -3.32 5.11 -10.52
CA VAL A 132 -3.48 5.33 -9.08
C VAL A 132 -4.48 4.34 -8.49
N LEU A 133 -5.67 4.24 -9.08
CA LEU A 133 -6.71 3.31 -8.62
C LEU A 133 -6.20 1.86 -8.58
N LEU A 134 -5.64 1.38 -9.69
CA LEU A 134 -5.18 -0.01 -9.78
C LEU A 134 -3.96 -0.28 -8.89
N GLY A 135 -3.04 0.69 -8.79
CA GLY A 135 -1.89 0.60 -7.91
C GLY A 135 -2.27 0.51 -6.44
N LEU A 136 -3.29 1.27 -6.02
CA LEU A 136 -3.84 1.20 -4.67
C LEU A 136 -4.57 -0.12 -4.40
N ILE A 137 -5.31 -0.65 -5.38
CA ILE A 137 -5.91 -1.99 -5.28
C ILE A 137 -4.80 -3.04 -5.12
N GLN A 138 -3.71 -2.96 -5.88
CA GLN A 138 -2.56 -3.87 -5.76
C GLN A 138 -1.90 -3.77 -4.39
N LEU A 139 -1.74 -2.55 -3.86
CA LEU A 139 -1.23 -2.31 -2.50
C LEU A 139 -2.12 -3.02 -1.45
N VAL A 140 -3.44 -2.88 -1.57
CA VAL A 140 -4.41 -3.51 -0.68
C VAL A 140 -4.42 -5.04 -0.79
N LEU A 141 -4.37 -5.58 -2.00
CA LEU A 141 -4.36 -7.03 -2.22
C LEU A 141 -3.07 -7.66 -1.70
N ARG A 142 -1.94 -6.97 -1.86
CA ARG A 142 -0.65 -7.40 -1.27
C ARG A 142 -0.74 -7.48 0.25
N GLU A 143 -1.41 -6.52 0.89
CA GLU A 143 -1.62 -6.52 2.34
C GLU A 143 -2.43 -7.74 2.78
N ARG A 144 -3.46 -8.13 2.02
CA ARG A 144 -4.26 -9.33 2.27
C ARG A 144 -3.47 -10.64 2.18
N GLU A 145 -2.56 -10.75 1.24
CA GLU A 145 -1.85 -12.01 0.97
C GLU A 145 -0.82 -12.34 2.06
N ARG A 146 -0.43 -11.36 2.89
CA ARG A 146 0.59 -11.52 3.94
C ARG A 146 0.01 -11.62 5.37
N GLY A 147 -1.30 -11.40 5.55
CA GLY A 147 -2.05 -11.49 6.80
C GLY A 147 -3.56 -11.59 6.58
#